data_AF-A0A1M5Q1V8-F1
#
_entry.id   AF-A0A1M5Q1V8-F1
#
_cell.length_a   1.000
_cell.length_b   1.000
_cell.length_c   1.000
_cell.angle_alpha   90.00
_cell.angle_beta   90.00
_cell.angle_gamma   90.00
#
_symmetry.space_group_name_H-M   'P 1'
#
loop_
_entity.id
_entity.type
_entity.pdbx_description
1 polymer ?
#
loop_
_entity_poly.entity_id
_entity_poly.type
_entity_poly.pdbx_seq_one_letter_code
_entity_poly.pdbx_strand_id
1 'polypeptide(L)'
;MKTAILLKDETLWDRIRSFSLDASGADFPFSKKLAKEENWTLDFTKKAIEEYKKFVYLCCILPNGASPSETVDKVWHMHLIYTQNYWEEFCPNILKRKLHHHPSKGGMIEKEKHQNWFTDTLKNYQEVFQQKAPEEIWGERKERAKRKSGLKRAAAFSPILILLLLYSCTEETGMGMFVTAVILGIIFIVGVITSNIRDNEASEHHKKDNQNNDGGGCSGGSSCSGGGCGGCGGGCGGCGGCGG
;
A
#
# COMPACT_ATOMS: atom_id res chain seq x y z
N MET A 1 -13.55 -32.19 6.08
CA MET A 1 -14.93 -31.98 5.60
C MET A 1 -14.84 -31.12 4.35
N LYS A 2 -15.40 -31.58 3.21
CA LYS A 2 -15.46 -30.74 1.99
C LYS A 2 -16.58 -29.73 2.19
N THR A 3 -16.24 -28.47 2.43
CA THR A 3 -17.21 -27.37 2.39
C THR A 3 -17.72 -27.27 0.96
N ALA A 4 -19.01 -27.58 0.74
CA ALA A 4 -19.62 -27.43 -0.57
C ALA A 4 -19.80 -25.94 -0.84
N ILE A 5 -18.97 -25.40 -1.73
CA ILE A 5 -19.04 -24.00 -2.19
C ILE A 5 -20.27 -23.87 -3.09
N LEU A 6 -21.14 -22.89 -2.84
CA LEU A 6 -22.36 -22.66 -3.64
C LEU A 6 -22.06 -21.61 -4.71
N LEU A 7 -21.28 -22.02 -5.71
CA LEU A 7 -20.89 -21.18 -6.83
C LEU A 7 -22.09 -20.94 -7.75
N LYS A 8 -22.40 -19.67 -8.03
CA LYS A 8 -23.49 -19.30 -8.96
C LYS A 8 -23.13 -19.59 -10.42
N ASP A 9 -21.84 -19.52 -10.74
CA ASP A 9 -21.22 -19.91 -12.01
C ASP A 9 -19.92 -20.65 -11.74
N GLU A 10 -19.95 -21.98 -11.82
CA GLU A 10 -18.78 -22.85 -11.59
C GLU A 10 -17.73 -22.69 -12.69
N THR A 11 -18.17 -22.49 -13.94
CA THR A 11 -17.27 -22.39 -15.09
C THR A 11 -16.41 -21.14 -15.03
N LEU A 12 -16.98 -20.01 -14.60
CA LEU A 12 -16.25 -18.77 -14.37
C LEU A 12 -15.24 -18.94 -13.23
N TRP A 13 -15.66 -19.57 -12.13
CA TRP A 13 -14.77 -19.79 -10.99
C TRP A 13 -13.59 -20.68 -11.37
N ASP A 14 -13.82 -21.76 -12.11
CA ASP A 14 -12.74 -22.65 -12.55
C ASP A 14 -11.73 -21.93 -13.45
N ARG A 15 -12.19 -21.06 -14.37
CA ARG A 15 -11.29 -20.21 -15.17
C ARG A 15 -10.47 -19.26 -14.30
N ILE A 16 -11.11 -18.54 -13.36
CA ILE A 16 -10.42 -17.58 -12.48
C ILE A 16 -9.42 -18.29 -11.57
N ARG A 17 -9.81 -19.40 -10.94
CA ARG A 17 -8.96 -20.17 -10.01
C ARG A 17 -7.72 -20.71 -10.72
N SER A 18 -7.89 -21.20 -11.94
CA SER A 18 -6.82 -21.82 -12.73
C SER A 18 -5.86 -20.80 -13.36
N PHE A 19 -6.24 -19.52 -13.43
CA PHE A 19 -5.37 -18.48 -13.95
C PHE A 19 -4.19 -18.21 -13.02
N SER A 20 -2.98 -18.17 -13.59
CA SER A 20 -1.75 -17.78 -12.89
C SER A 20 -1.41 -16.33 -13.23
N LEU A 21 -1.22 -15.51 -12.19
CA LEU A 21 -0.65 -14.16 -12.33
C LEU A 21 0.86 -14.21 -12.55
N ASP A 22 1.49 -15.32 -12.18
CA ASP A 22 2.92 -15.53 -12.36
C ASP A 22 3.18 -16.06 -13.77
N ALA A 23 3.89 -15.28 -14.58
CA ALA A 23 4.37 -15.70 -15.89
C ALA A 23 5.39 -16.85 -15.76
N SER A 24 5.24 -17.89 -16.58
CA SER A 24 6.14 -19.04 -16.56
C SER A 24 7.54 -18.62 -17.01
N GLY A 25 8.57 -19.01 -16.23
CA GLY A 25 9.96 -18.70 -16.53
C GLY A 25 10.42 -17.28 -16.17
N ALA A 26 9.58 -16.47 -15.53
CA ALA A 26 9.99 -15.16 -15.03
C ALA A 26 10.88 -15.29 -13.78
N ASP A 27 12.06 -14.68 -13.78
CA ASP A 27 12.96 -14.63 -12.62
C ASP A 27 12.30 -13.90 -11.43
N PHE A 28 11.54 -12.86 -11.75
CA PHE A 28 10.82 -12.01 -10.80
C PHE A 28 9.32 -11.92 -11.16
N PRO A 29 8.53 -12.96 -10.81
CA PRO A 29 7.11 -13.02 -11.17
C PRO A 29 6.26 -12.09 -10.30
N PHE A 30 4.98 -11.93 -10.69
CA PHE A 30 4.00 -11.06 -10.04
C PHE A 30 3.97 -11.24 -8.52
N SER A 31 3.91 -12.47 -8.03
CA SER A 31 3.84 -12.79 -6.60
C SER A 31 5.09 -12.34 -5.83
N LYS A 32 6.29 -12.45 -6.42
CA LYS A 32 7.54 -11.95 -5.79
C LYS A 32 7.57 -10.42 -5.78
N LYS A 33 7.14 -9.76 -6.86
CA LYS A 33 7.06 -8.30 -6.92
C LYS A 33 6.09 -7.75 -5.89
N LEU A 34 4.88 -8.32 -5.83
CA LEU A 34 3.86 -7.97 -4.85
C LEU A 34 4.37 -8.16 -3.42
N ALA A 35 5.02 -9.29 -3.12
CA ALA A 35 5.60 -9.53 -1.80
C ALA A 35 6.67 -8.48 -1.43
N LYS A 36 7.53 -8.10 -2.38
CA LYS A 36 8.57 -7.10 -2.17
C LYS A 36 7.99 -5.70 -1.94
N GLU A 37 7.05 -5.27 -2.78
CA GLU A 37 6.47 -3.91 -2.73
C GLU A 37 5.60 -3.69 -1.48
N GLU A 38 4.84 -4.70 -1.09
CA GLU A 38 3.96 -4.62 0.09
C GLU A 38 4.63 -5.07 1.40
N ASN A 39 5.89 -5.50 1.32
CA ASN A 39 6.64 -6.08 2.43
C ASN A 39 5.88 -7.25 3.09
N TRP A 40 5.37 -8.16 2.27
CA TRP A 40 4.64 -9.36 2.68
C TRP A 40 5.52 -10.60 2.63
N THR A 41 5.20 -11.59 3.47
CA THR A 41 5.77 -12.93 3.32
C THR A 41 5.19 -13.60 2.08
N LEU A 42 5.93 -14.52 1.47
CA LEU A 42 5.43 -15.26 0.31
C LEU A 42 4.14 -16.05 0.61
N ASP A 43 3.99 -16.56 1.84
CA ASP A 43 2.77 -17.23 2.28
C ASP A 43 1.56 -16.28 2.31
N PHE A 44 1.73 -15.11 2.93
CA PHE A 44 0.68 -14.10 2.99
C PHE A 44 0.30 -13.61 1.59
N THR A 45 1.28 -13.39 0.72
CA THR A 45 1.04 -12.97 -0.67
C THR A 45 0.22 -14.00 -1.44
N LYS A 46 0.51 -15.30 -1.29
CA LYS A 46 -0.29 -16.37 -1.91
C LYS A 46 -1.73 -16.34 -1.44
N LYS A 47 -1.96 -16.19 -0.12
CA LYS A 47 -3.31 -16.07 0.44
C LYS A 47 -4.04 -14.83 -0.07
N ALA A 48 -3.36 -13.69 -0.14
CA ALA A 48 -3.92 -12.44 -0.68
C ALA A 48 -4.34 -12.59 -2.16
N ILE A 49 -3.54 -13.28 -2.97
CA ILE A 49 -3.87 -13.57 -4.39
C ILE A 49 -5.11 -14.47 -4.50
N GLU A 50 -5.23 -15.49 -3.66
CA GLU A 50 -6.42 -16.36 -3.67
C GLU A 50 -7.70 -15.61 -3.26
N GLU A 51 -7.60 -14.72 -2.28
CA GLU A 51 -8.72 -13.86 -1.89
C GLU A 51 -9.04 -12.79 -2.96
N TYR A 52 -8.04 -12.29 -3.69
CA TYR A 52 -8.25 -11.45 -4.87
C TYR A 52 -9.05 -12.16 -5.96
N LYS A 53 -8.75 -13.43 -6.25
CA LYS A 53 -9.54 -14.24 -7.19
C LYS A 53 -11.00 -14.37 -6.75
N LYS A 54 -11.26 -14.59 -5.47
CA LYS A 54 -12.63 -14.62 -4.90
C LYS A 54 -13.34 -13.27 -5.04
N PHE A 55 -12.64 -12.17 -4.78
CA PHE A 55 -13.15 -10.83 -5.00
C PHE A 55 -13.56 -10.59 -6.46
N VAL A 56 -12.69 -10.96 -7.42
CA VAL A 56 -13.00 -10.84 -8.86
C VAL A 56 -14.22 -11.67 -9.24
N TYR A 57 -14.36 -12.88 -8.67
CA TYR A 57 -15.55 -13.70 -8.87
C TYR A 57 -16.82 -12.96 -8.39
N LEU A 58 -16.80 -12.41 -7.17
CA LEU A 58 -17.91 -11.61 -6.62
C LEU A 58 -18.24 -10.41 -7.52
N CYS A 59 -17.23 -9.69 -8.02
CA CYS A 59 -17.43 -8.60 -8.99
C CYS A 59 -18.25 -9.03 -10.22
N CYS A 60 -18.05 -10.26 -10.68
CA CYS A 60 -18.68 -10.76 -11.90
C CYS A 60 -20.09 -11.29 -11.69
N ILE A 61 -20.39 -11.85 -10.51
CA ILE A 61 -21.69 -12.49 -10.22
C ILE A 61 -22.69 -11.58 -9.48
N LEU A 62 -22.22 -10.48 -8.88
CA LEU A 62 -23.06 -9.53 -8.16
C LEU A 62 -23.52 -8.41 -9.09
N PRO A 63 -24.81 -8.00 -9.05
CA PRO A 63 -25.34 -6.98 -9.94
C PRO A 63 -24.68 -5.62 -9.76
N ASN A 64 -24.27 -5.30 -8.52
CA ASN A 64 -23.60 -4.05 -8.17
C ASN A 64 -22.08 -4.21 -8.01
N GLY A 65 -21.53 -5.38 -8.37
CA GLY A 65 -20.13 -5.72 -8.09
C GLY A 65 -19.83 -5.82 -6.59
N ALA A 66 -18.58 -5.57 -6.22
CA ALA A 66 -18.03 -5.77 -4.89
C ALA A 66 -16.99 -4.70 -4.53
N SER A 67 -16.77 -4.50 -3.23
CA SER A 67 -15.70 -3.67 -2.68
C SER A 67 -14.64 -4.57 -2.03
N PRO A 68 -13.36 -4.45 -2.40
CA PRO A 68 -12.27 -5.23 -1.83
C PRO A 68 -11.91 -4.73 -0.41
N SER A 69 -11.19 -5.56 0.35
CA SER A 69 -10.43 -5.07 1.50
C SER A 69 -9.17 -4.34 1.04
N GLU A 70 -8.51 -3.60 1.94
CA GLU A 70 -7.24 -2.92 1.60
C GLU A 70 -6.18 -3.89 1.04
N THR A 71 -6.06 -5.08 1.63
CA THR A 71 -5.11 -6.10 1.17
C THR A 71 -5.45 -6.60 -0.24
N VAL A 72 -6.73 -6.87 -0.50
CA VAL A 72 -7.18 -7.35 -1.81
C VAL A 72 -7.05 -6.25 -2.88
N ASP A 73 -7.34 -5.01 -2.51
CA ASP A 73 -7.23 -3.84 -3.40
C ASP A 73 -5.78 -3.64 -3.89
N LYS A 74 -4.80 -3.85 -3.01
CA LYS A 74 -3.37 -3.81 -3.38
C LYS A 74 -2.99 -4.87 -4.43
N VAL A 75 -3.50 -6.09 -4.30
CA VAL A 75 -3.31 -7.13 -5.32
C VAL A 75 -3.96 -6.69 -6.64
N TRP A 76 -5.17 -6.15 -6.58
CA TRP A 76 -5.90 -5.72 -7.77
C TRP A 76 -5.21 -4.54 -8.47
N HIS A 77 -4.74 -3.54 -7.73
CA HIS A 77 -3.97 -2.41 -8.28
C HIS A 77 -2.69 -2.87 -8.96
N MET A 78 -1.95 -3.79 -8.35
CA MET A 78 -0.79 -4.39 -9.00
C MET A 78 -1.19 -5.11 -10.30
N HIS A 79 -2.30 -5.86 -10.30
CA HIS A 79 -2.73 -6.56 -11.51
C HIS A 79 -3.16 -5.57 -12.62
N LEU A 80 -3.83 -4.46 -12.27
CA LEU A 80 -4.22 -3.43 -13.24
C LEU A 80 -3.03 -2.82 -14.00
N ILE A 81 -1.86 -2.69 -13.35
CA ILE A 81 -0.65 -2.16 -14.00
C ILE A 81 0.10 -3.20 -14.84
N TYR A 82 -0.20 -4.49 -14.69
CA TYR A 82 0.23 -5.55 -15.60
C TYR A 82 -0.70 -5.56 -16.83
N THR A 83 -0.66 -4.47 -17.60
CA THR A 83 -1.72 -4.11 -18.56
C THR A 83 -2.03 -5.18 -19.60
N GLN A 84 -1.02 -5.84 -20.18
CA GLN A 84 -1.24 -6.95 -21.12
C GLN A 84 -1.91 -8.13 -20.43
N ASN A 85 -1.36 -8.58 -19.30
CA ASN A 85 -1.92 -9.70 -18.53
C ASN A 85 -3.36 -9.40 -18.06
N TYR A 86 -3.66 -8.17 -17.65
CA TYR A 86 -5.00 -7.79 -17.20
C TYR A 86 -6.00 -7.58 -18.34
N TRP A 87 -5.65 -6.75 -19.33
CA TRP A 87 -6.59 -6.28 -20.36
C TRP A 87 -6.64 -7.17 -21.59
N GLU A 88 -5.55 -7.86 -21.93
CA GLU A 88 -5.44 -8.68 -23.14
C GLU A 88 -5.58 -10.18 -22.84
N GLU A 89 -5.21 -10.61 -21.62
CA GLU A 89 -5.35 -12.01 -21.22
C GLU A 89 -6.52 -12.24 -20.26
N PHE A 90 -6.48 -11.65 -19.06
CA PHE A 90 -7.40 -11.94 -17.97
C PHE A 90 -8.84 -11.53 -18.29
N CYS A 91 -9.08 -10.26 -18.64
CA CYS A 91 -10.42 -9.76 -18.93
C CYS A 91 -11.10 -10.49 -20.11
N PRO A 92 -10.51 -10.57 -21.32
CA PRO A 92 -11.20 -11.18 -22.47
C PRO A 92 -11.22 -12.70 -22.42
N ASN A 93 -10.16 -13.38 -21.95
CA ASN A 93 -10.06 -14.84 -22.06
C ASN A 93 -10.56 -15.56 -20.80
N ILE A 94 -10.37 -14.96 -19.62
CA ILE A 94 -10.75 -15.56 -18.33
C ILE A 94 -12.13 -15.06 -17.90
N LEU A 95 -12.31 -13.74 -17.79
CA LEU A 95 -13.57 -13.14 -17.34
C LEU A 95 -14.62 -13.07 -18.46
N LYS A 96 -14.18 -13.03 -19.72
CA LYS A 96 -15.02 -12.76 -20.91
C LYS A 96 -15.81 -11.45 -20.81
N ARG A 97 -15.30 -10.51 -20.02
CA ARG A 97 -15.87 -9.17 -19.82
C ARG A 97 -14.81 -8.23 -19.28
N LYS A 98 -15.04 -6.92 -19.46
CA LYS A 98 -14.20 -5.89 -18.86
C LYS A 98 -14.51 -5.76 -17.38
N LEU A 99 -13.47 -5.62 -16.56
CA LEU A 99 -13.58 -5.32 -15.14
C LEU A 99 -12.85 -4.01 -14.86
N HIS A 100 -13.60 -2.92 -14.70
CA HIS A 100 -13.03 -1.60 -14.46
C HIS A 100 -12.94 -1.29 -12.97
N HIS A 101 -11.81 -0.71 -12.56
CA HIS A 101 -11.63 -0.14 -11.23
C HIS A 101 -12.19 1.28 -11.19
N HIS A 102 -13.02 1.58 -10.18
CA HIS A 102 -13.60 2.90 -9.97
C HIS A 102 -13.05 3.51 -8.69
N PRO A 103 -12.23 4.57 -8.78
CA PRO A 103 -11.67 5.22 -7.60
C PRO A 103 -12.75 5.95 -6.80
N SER A 104 -12.56 5.99 -5.48
CA SER A 104 -13.41 6.80 -4.60
C SER A 104 -13.23 8.29 -4.89
N LYS A 105 -14.31 9.07 -4.79
CA LYS A 105 -14.24 10.54 -4.83
C LYS A 105 -13.77 11.15 -3.50
N GLY A 106 -13.63 10.33 -2.46
CA GLY A 106 -13.25 10.77 -1.11
C GLY A 106 -14.37 11.51 -0.39
N GLY A 107 -14.08 11.90 0.87
CA GLY A 107 -15.04 12.54 1.75
C GLY A 107 -15.87 11.56 2.59
N MET A 108 -16.61 12.10 3.57
CA MET A 108 -17.31 11.30 4.57
C MET A 108 -18.46 10.48 3.99
N ILE A 109 -19.21 11.04 3.03
CA ILE A 109 -20.34 10.35 2.39
C ILE A 109 -19.86 9.14 1.59
N GLU A 110 -18.81 9.30 0.77
CA GLU A 110 -18.24 8.18 0.04
C GLU A 110 -17.67 7.14 1.01
N LYS A 111 -17.03 7.56 2.11
CA LYS A 111 -16.53 6.62 3.12
C LYS A 111 -17.65 5.74 3.70
N GLU A 112 -18.78 6.33 4.09
CA GLU A 112 -19.94 5.57 4.60
C GLU A 112 -20.50 4.63 3.54
N LYS A 113 -20.67 5.10 2.31
CA LYS A 113 -21.10 4.28 1.17
C LYS A 113 -20.16 3.09 0.94
N HIS A 114 -18.84 3.33 0.96
CA HIS A 114 -17.84 2.26 0.82
C HIS A 114 -17.88 1.26 1.97
N GLN A 115 -18.09 1.71 3.21
CA GLN A 115 -18.24 0.81 4.36
C GLN A 115 -19.47 -0.10 4.22
N ASN A 116 -20.60 0.46 3.78
CA ASN A 116 -21.81 -0.32 3.52
C ASN A 116 -21.58 -1.33 2.37
N TRP A 117 -20.95 -0.90 1.28
CA TRP A 117 -20.65 -1.78 0.15
C TRP A 117 -19.64 -2.90 0.52
N PHE A 118 -18.67 -2.58 1.37
CA PHE A 118 -17.73 -3.57 1.90
C PHE A 118 -18.44 -4.58 2.81
N THR A 119 -19.35 -4.12 3.67
CA THR A 119 -20.19 -4.99 4.51
C THR A 119 -21.03 -5.95 3.65
N ASP A 120 -21.66 -5.42 2.60
CA ASP A 120 -22.41 -6.24 1.64
C ASP A 120 -21.51 -7.25 0.92
N THR A 121 -20.28 -6.86 0.60
CA THR A 121 -19.30 -7.76 -0.02
C THR A 121 -18.97 -8.93 0.90
N LEU A 122 -18.71 -8.69 2.19
CA LEU A 122 -18.42 -9.75 3.17
C LEU A 122 -19.61 -10.69 3.37
N LYS A 123 -20.84 -10.16 3.37
CA LYS A 123 -22.06 -10.97 3.42
C LYS A 123 -22.16 -11.88 2.19
N ASN A 124 -22.04 -11.32 1.00
CA ASN A 124 -22.09 -12.10 -0.25
C ASN A 124 -20.94 -13.12 -0.34
N TYR A 125 -19.75 -12.76 0.15
CA TYR A 125 -18.62 -13.69 0.26
C TYR A 125 -19.03 -14.93 1.07
N GLN A 126 -19.62 -14.73 2.25
CA GLN A 126 -20.03 -15.84 3.11
C GLN A 126 -21.12 -16.70 2.46
N GLU A 127 -22.09 -16.08 1.80
CA GLU A 127 -23.16 -16.79 1.08
C GLU A 127 -22.64 -17.60 -0.10
N VAL A 128 -21.70 -17.07 -0.88
CA VAL A 128 -21.17 -17.73 -2.08
C VAL A 128 -20.17 -18.82 -1.71
N PHE A 129 -19.21 -18.51 -0.83
CA PHE A 129 -18.12 -19.42 -0.50
C PHE A 129 -18.43 -20.36 0.67
N GLN A 130 -19.56 -20.17 1.36
CA GLN A 130 -19.95 -20.96 2.54
C GLN A 130 -18.87 -20.96 3.63
N GLN A 131 -18.11 -19.87 3.72
CA GLN A 131 -17.03 -19.66 4.68
C GLN A 131 -16.92 -18.18 5.06
N LYS A 132 -16.49 -17.91 6.29
CA LYS A 132 -16.15 -16.55 6.70
C LYS A 132 -14.88 -16.10 5.96
N ALA A 133 -14.87 -14.85 5.49
CA ALA A 133 -13.68 -14.24 4.90
C ALA A 133 -12.53 -14.20 5.92
N PRO A 134 -11.30 -14.62 5.57
CA PRO A 134 -10.17 -14.62 6.50
C PRO A 134 -9.88 -13.22 7.03
N GLU A 135 -9.92 -13.04 8.35
CA GLU A 135 -9.73 -11.73 9.00
C GLU A 135 -8.34 -11.13 8.72
N GLU A 136 -7.32 -11.97 8.50
CA GLU A 136 -5.97 -11.50 8.15
C GLU A 136 -5.90 -10.79 6.78
N ILE A 137 -6.82 -11.11 5.85
CA ILE A 137 -6.88 -10.49 4.51
C ILE A 137 -8.01 -9.46 4.43
N TRP A 138 -9.17 -9.78 5.01
CA TRP A 138 -10.41 -9.01 4.88
C TRP A 138 -10.73 -8.14 6.10
N GLY A 139 -9.92 -8.20 7.16
CA GLY A 139 -10.09 -7.32 8.31
C GLY A 139 -9.78 -5.86 7.94
N GLU A 140 -10.58 -4.93 8.44
CA GLU A 140 -10.23 -3.52 8.39
C GLU A 140 -8.98 -3.30 9.25
N ARG A 141 -7.91 -2.73 8.66
CA ARG A 141 -6.79 -2.27 9.47
C ARG A 141 -7.29 -1.12 10.32
N LYS A 142 -7.55 -1.38 11.61
CA LYS A 142 -7.58 -0.33 12.63
C LYS A 142 -6.29 0.44 12.46
N GLU A 143 -6.38 1.71 12.07
CA GLU A 143 -5.20 2.53 11.81
C GLU A 143 -4.21 2.30 12.96
N ARG A 144 -3.07 1.67 12.66
CA ARG A 144 -1.97 1.62 13.60
C ARG A 144 -1.60 3.07 13.81
N ALA A 145 -2.03 3.64 14.93
CA ALA A 145 -1.66 4.99 15.34
C ALA A 145 -0.16 5.13 15.07
N LYS A 146 0.17 5.98 14.08
CA LYS A 146 1.54 6.21 13.61
C LYS A 146 2.39 6.39 14.86
N ARG A 147 3.22 5.39 15.21
CA ARG A 147 3.99 5.39 16.45
C ARG A 147 4.92 6.59 16.33
N LYS A 148 4.56 7.71 16.98
CA LYS A 148 5.31 8.97 16.90
C LYS A 148 6.72 8.71 17.45
N SER A 149 7.66 8.35 16.58
CA SER A 149 9.05 8.13 16.94
C SER A 149 9.79 9.44 17.28
N GLY A 150 9.08 10.58 17.26
CA GLY A 150 9.61 11.88 17.62
C GLY A 150 9.97 12.03 19.10
N LEU A 151 9.30 11.29 20.00
CA LEU A 151 9.49 11.52 21.44
C LEU A 151 10.81 10.96 22.01
N LYS A 152 11.46 10.01 21.33
CA LYS A 152 12.75 9.45 21.79
C LYS A 152 13.96 10.31 21.43
N ARG A 153 13.84 11.28 20.52
CA ARG A 153 14.96 12.12 20.08
C ARG A 153 15.15 13.39 20.92
N ALA A 154 14.14 13.81 21.69
CA ALA A 154 14.26 14.94 22.62
C ALA A 154 15.09 14.60 23.87
N ALA A 155 15.15 13.33 24.29
CA ALA A 155 15.84 12.93 25.52
C ALA A 155 17.37 13.07 25.45
N ALA A 156 17.98 13.04 24.26
CA ALA A 156 19.42 13.18 24.09
C ALA A 156 19.93 14.63 24.23
N PHE A 157 19.06 15.63 24.10
CA PHE A 157 19.41 17.05 24.27
C PHE A 157 19.26 17.55 25.70
N SER A 158 18.73 16.72 26.60
CA SER A 158 18.42 17.10 27.98
C SER A 158 19.62 17.49 28.84
N PRO A 159 20.81 16.83 28.80
CA PRO A 159 21.90 17.19 29.70
C PRO A 159 22.66 18.45 29.27
N ILE A 160 22.77 18.71 27.96
CA ILE A 160 23.48 19.87 27.41
C ILE A 160 22.70 21.17 27.64
N LEU A 161 21.37 21.12 27.51
CA LEU A 161 20.49 22.26 27.77
C LEU A 161 20.49 22.65 29.26
N ILE A 162 20.52 21.66 30.16
CA ILE A 162 20.59 21.89 31.61
C ILE A 162 21.94 22.52 31.99
N LEU A 163 23.06 22.06 31.42
CA LEU A 163 24.39 22.61 31.68
C LEU A 163 24.51 24.09 31.21
N LEU A 164 23.93 24.42 30.05
CA LEU A 164 23.91 25.79 29.50
C LEU A 164 23.04 26.74 30.33
N LEU A 165 21.90 26.27 30.85
CA LEU A 165 21.04 27.06 31.74
C LEU A 165 21.73 27.36 33.08
N LEU A 166 22.43 26.37 33.65
CA LEU A 166 23.19 26.56 34.89
C LEU A 166 24.34 27.56 34.72
N TYR A 167 25.00 27.59 33.56
CA TYR A 167 26.05 28.58 33.25
C TYR A 167 25.50 30.01 33.18
N SER A 168 24.33 30.22 32.57
CA SER A 168 23.67 31.53 32.51
C SER A 168 23.29 32.09 33.89
N CYS A 169 23.05 31.24 34.89
CA CYS A 169 22.74 31.68 36.25
C CYS A 169 23.96 32.16 37.06
N THR A 170 25.18 32.12 36.51
CA THR A 170 26.42 32.45 37.23
C THR A 170 27.13 33.72 36.78
N GLU A 171 26.70 34.35 35.67
CA GLU A 171 27.29 35.60 35.16
C GLU A 171 26.40 36.82 35.40
N GLU A 172 26.89 37.79 36.17
CA GLU A 172 26.25 39.09 36.44
C GLU A 172 26.26 40.05 35.23
N THR A 173 27.08 39.78 34.20
CA THR A 173 27.37 40.74 33.11
C THR A 173 26.51 40.56 31.85
N GLY A 174 25.55 39.64 31.84
CA GLY A 174 24.59 39.44 30.74
C GLY A 174 25.16 38.87 29.43
N MET A 175 26.48 38.72 29.30
CA MET A 175 27.15 38.11 28.14
C MET A 175 26.83 36.61 27.99
N GLY A 176 26.73 35.86 29.10
CA GLY A 176 26.34 34.45 29.10
C GLY A 176 24.97 34.17 28.49
N MET A 177 24.02 35.10 28.60
CA MET A 177 22.70 34.99 27.95
C MET A 177 22.79 35.07 26.42
N PHE A 178 23.69 35.91 25.90
CA PHE A 178 23.89 36.04 24.46
C PHE A 178 24.59 34.81 23.89
N VAL A 179 25.65 34.32 24.55
CA VAL A 179 26.40 33.14 24.11
C VAL A 179 25.52 31.88 24.14
N THR A 180 24.72 31.70 25.19
CA THR A 180 23.79 30.56 25.29
C THR A 180 22.70 30.62 24.20
N ALA A 181 22.13 31.79 23.91
CA ALA A 181 21.14 31.95 22.85
C ALA A 181 21.72 31.62 21.46
N VAL A 182 22.97 32.05 21.18
CA VAL A 182 23.65 31.75 19.91
C VAL A 182 23.93 30.25 19.77
N ILE A 183 24.40 29.59 20.83
CA ILE A 183 24.65 28.14 20.81
C ILE A 183 23.36 27.35 20.57
N LEU A 184 22.26 27.71 21.25
CA LEU A 184 20.96 27.07 21.03
C LEU A 184 20.44 27.29 19.61
N GLY A 185 20.63 28.50 19.06
CA GLY A 185 20.31 28.81 17.67
C GLY A 185 21.09 27.94 16.68
N ILE A 186 22.40 27.78 16.89
CA ILE A 186 23.25 26.93 16.04
C ILE A 186 22.82 25.47 16.13
N ILE A 187 22.55 24.94 17.34
CA ILE A 187 22.07 23.57 17.51
C ILE A 187 20.74 23.35 16.79
N PHE A 188 19.82 24.32 16.86
CA PHE A 188 18.55 24.25 16.15
C PHE A 188 18.75 24.21 14.63
N ILE A 189 19.60 25.10 14.09
CA ILE A 189 19.90 25.16 12.66
C ILE A 189 20.58 23.86 12.20
N VAL A 190 21.57 23.37 12.93
CA VAL A 190 22.26 22.10 12.62
C VAL A 190 21.29 20.92 12.73
N GLY A 191 20.38 20.92 13.71
CA GLY A 191 19.34 19.89 13.86
C GLY A 191 18.35 19.87 12.70
N VAL A 192 17.95 21.04 12.20
CA VAL A 192 17.08 21.16 11.01
C VAL A 192 17.80 20.71 9.75
N ILE A 193 19.06 21.13 9.56
CA ILE A 193 19.86 20.75 8.39
C ILE A 193 20.14 19.25 8.39
N THR A 194 20.57 18.66 9.50
CA THR A 194 20.81 17.21 9.60
C THR A 194 19.54 16.38 9.44
N SER A 195 18.38 16.89 9.86
CA SER A 195 17.10 16.20 9.60
C SER A 195 16.76 16.18 8.11
N ASN A 196 16.94 17.31 7.40
CA ASN A 196 16.71 17.39 5.95
C ASN A 196 17.73 16.57 5.15
N ILE A 197 19.00 16.56 5.55
CA ILE A 197 20.05 15.76 4.88
C ILE A 197 19.80 14.26 5.12
N ARG A 198 19.37 13.85 6.31
CA ARG A 198 19.08 12.42 6.59
C ARG A 198 17.85 11.92 5.84
N ASP A 199 16.85 12.76 5.62
CA ASP A 199 15.70 12.40 4.78
C ASP A 199 16.13 12.22 3.31
N ASN A 200 17.10 13.01 2.84
CA ASN A 200 17.74 12.83 1.53
C ASN A 200 18.63 11.58 1.45
N GLU A 201 19.48 11.31 2.45
CA GLU A 201 20.33 10.11 2.51
C GLU A 201 19.51 8.83 2.67
N ALA A 202 18.41 8.84 3.42
CA ALA A 202 17.48 7.72 3.47
C ALA A 202 16.81 7.48 2.11
N SER A 203 16.63 8.52 1.28
CA SER A 203 16.19 8.38 -0.10
C SER A 203 17.29 7.86 -1.03
N GLU A 204 18.56 8.25 -0.80
CA GLU A 204 19.69 7.82 -1.63
C GLU A 204 20.18 6.40 -1.29
N HIS A 205 20.22 6.00 -0.03
CA HIS A 205 20.61 4.64 0.37
C HIS A 205 19.60 3.61 -0.18
N HIS A 206 18.32 3.98 -0.23
CA HIS A 206 17.27 3.19 -0.90
C HIS A 206 17.47 3.10 -2.44
N LYS A 207 18.21 4.04 -3.03
CA LYS A 207 18.53 4.06 -4.47
C LYS A 207 19.83 3.31 -4.76
N LYS A 208 20.82 3.36 -3.86
CA LYS A 208 22.14 2.74 -4.01
C LYS A 208 22.13 1.22 -3.79
N ASP A 209 21.23 0.72 -2.93
CA ASP A 209 20.99 -0.72 -2.79
C ASP A 209 20.27 -1.34 -4.01
N ASN A 210 19.81 -0.50 -4.95
CA ASN A 210 19.14 -0.91 -6.18
C ASN A 210 20.02 -0.74 -7.44
N GLN A 211 21.33 -0.50 -7.27
CA GLN A 211 22.24 -0.14 -8.37
C GLN A 211 23.50 -1.02 -8.51
N ASN A 212 23.50 -2.22 -7.92
CA ASN A 212 24.47 -3.27 -8.26
C ASN A 212 23.76 -4.49 -8.84
N ASN A 213 23.45 -4.42 -10.13
CA ASN A 213 23.47 -5.56 -11.05
C ASN A 213 23.39 -5.01 -12.48
N ASP A 214 24.54 -4.54 -12.97
CA ASP A 214 24.74 -4.29 -14.39
C ASP A 214 24.91 -5.62 -15.12
N GLY A 215 24.04 -5.81 -16.11
CA GLY A 215 24.05 -6.94 -17.03
C GLY A 215 23.22 -6.65 -18.29
N GLY A 216 23.71 -5.71 -19.12
CA GLY A 216 23.55 -5.76 -20.59
C GLY A 216 22.29 -5.16 -21.24
N GLY A 217 22.39 -3.89 -21.69
CA GLY A 217 22.31 -3.53 -23.12
C GLY A 217 20.96 -3.43 -23.87
N CYS A 218 20.60 -2.18 -24.21
CA CYS A 218 19.93 -1.68 -25.44
C CYS A 218 18.44 -2.04 -25.68
N SER A 219 17.51 -1.17 -26.13
CA SER A 219 17.58 0.19 -26.70
C SER A 219 16.16 0.76 -26.90
N GLY A 220 15.97 2.07 -26.65
CA GLY A 220 15.15 2.99 -27.46
C GLY A 220 13.64 3.11 -27.19
N GLY A 221 13.19 4.30 -26.73
CA GLY A 221 11.77 4.70 -26.85
C GLY A 221 11.25 5.76 -25.86
N SER A 222 11.68 7.01 -26.04
CA SER A 222 11.03 8.31 -25.76
C SER A 222 9.79 8.44 -24.82
N SER A 223 9.99 9.25 -23.76
CA SER A 223 9.17 10.41 -23.33
C SER A 223 7.70 10.22 -22.87
N CYS A 224 7.43 10.48 -21.58
CA CYS A 224 6.73 11.70 -21.13
C CYS A 224 6.61 11.81 -19.60
N SER A 225 6.71 13.05 -19.14
CA SER A 225 6.81 13.54 -17.77
C SER A 225 5.53 13.40 -16.94
N GLY A 226 5.69 13.17 -15.63
CA GLY A 226 4.68 13.36 -14.60
C GLY A 226 5.26 12.84 -13.28
N GLY A 227 5.76 13.69 -12.38
CA GLY A 227 4.96 14.66 -11.64
C GLY A 227 4.55 13.96 -10.34
N GLY A 228 5.30 14.21 -9.26
CA GLY A 228 5.18 13.49 -8.00
C GLY A 228 3.83 13.65 -7.31
N CYS A 229 3.45 12.62 -6.58
CA CYS A 229 2.42 12.60 -5.55
C CYS A 229 2.82 11.48 -4.58
N GLY A 230 3.21 11.74 -3.33
CA GLY A 230 2.46 12.56 -2.37
C GLY A 230 1.41 11.64 -1.76
N GLY A 231 1.82 10.82 -0.79
CA GLY A 231 0.98 9.80 -0.17
C GLY A 231 -0.23 10.40 0.53
N CYS A 232 -1.39 10.28 -0.11
CA CYS A 232 -2.70 10.47 0.47
C CYS A 232 -3.34 9.08 0.62
N GLY A 233 -3.86 8.77 1.81
CA GLY A 233 -4.65 7.57 2.05
C GLY A 233 -5.92 7.62 1.21
N GLY A 234 -5.86 7.04 0.01
CA GLY A 234 -7.01 6.87 -0.87
C GLY A 234 -7.90 5.78 -0.33
N GLY A 235 -9.19 6.06 -0.20
CA GLY A 235 -10.19 5.03 0.09
C GLY A 235 -10.17 3.97 -1.01
N CYS A 236 -10.29 2.70 -0.61
CA CYS A 236 -10.31 1.55 -1.52
C CYS A 236 -11.42 1.72 -2.56
N GLY A 237 -11.07 1.58 -3.84
CA GLY A 237 -12.01 1.61 -4.95
C GLY A 237 -12.76 0.28 -5.10
N GLY A 238 -13.74 0.22 -6.00
CA GLY A 238 -14.55 -0.98 -6.23
C GLY A 238 -14.79 -1.28 -7.70
N CYS A 239 -15.34 -2.46 -7.99
CA CYS A 239 -15.78 -2.81 -9.34
C CYS A 239 -17.27 -2.48 -9.49
N GLY A 240 -17.62 -1.59 -10.41
CA GLY A 240 -19.03 -1.31 -10.74
C GLY A 240 -19.60 -2.43 -11.61
N GLY A 241 -20.84 -2.84 -11.34
CA GLY A 241 -21.56 -3.80 -12.18
C GLY A 241 -21.73 -3.27 -13.60
N CYS A 242 -21.06 -3.91 -14.57
CA CYS A 242 -21.32 -3.68 -15.99
C CYS A 242 -22.51 -4.55 -16.39
N GLY A 243 -23.73 -4.05 -16.30
CA GLY A 243 -24.87 -4.64 -17.02
C GLY A 243 -24.52 -4.68 -18.51
N GLY A 244 -24.41 -5.90 -19.04
CA GLY A 244 -24.42 -6.18 -20.48
C GLY A 244 -25.81 -6.66 -20.85
#